data_AF-A0A952SHB8-F1
#
_entry.id   AF-A0A952SHB8-F1
#
_cell.length_a   1.000
_cell.length_b   1.000
_cell.length_c   1.000
_cell.angle_alpha   90.00
_cell.angle_beta   90.00
_cell.angle_gamma   90.00
#
_symmetry.space_group_name_H-M   'P 1'
#
loop_
_entity.id
_entity.type
_entity.pdbx_description
1 polymer ?
#
loop_
_entity_poly.entity_id
_entity_poly.type
_entity_poly.pdbx_seq_one_letter_code
_entity_poly.pdbx_strand_id
1 'polypeptide(L)'
;MYEEPYRWVEAVGNRRQYLDAQFAQGSPVVGVACEQGILLMTMSKGTPKLYEIYDRLAFGGMGHPADLEKLRFTLLEMAHVEGFNRSASDVTGSRLVKYGIAPVVKQAFEEVFKAPFIVKIMLAELSQKVGKDGFLTITYDGVFEEKSRYAVLAASASVEQRMVEYLRPQSCVSLKDAVDLAIHTWAVGDRAQRHTDETGGDPKDAKGSSDQPVTDSQTLMTHVRQCMQEKSIECALLDRHVLGTSKYRTLGSGELETLLPKDLSSALT
;
A
#
# COMPACT_ATOMS: atom_id res chain seq x y z
N MET A 1 -31.43 13.67 -27.81
CA MET A 1 -30.52 14.35 -26.86
C MET A 1 -30.46 13.57 -25.53
N TYR A 2 -30.25 12.25 -25.58
CA TYR A 2 -30.08 11.38 -24.39
C TYR A 2 -28.73 10.63 -24.42
N GLU A 3 -27.91 10.86 -25.45
CA GLU A 3 -26.65 10.13 -25.64
C GLU A 3 -25.51 10.65 -24.76
N GLU A 4 -25.50 11.93 -24.41
CA GLU A 4 -24.38 12.54 -23.67
C GLU A 4 -24.19 11.94 -22.25
N PRO A 5 -25.24 11.73 -21.44
CA PRO A 5 -25.08 11.07 -20.14
C PRO A 5 -24.67 9.59 -20.26
N TYR A 6 -25.19 8.87 -21.27
CA TYR A 6 -24.88 7.46 -21.47
C TYR A 6 -23.41 7.25 -21.87
N ARG A 7 -22.91 8.07 -22.80
CA ARG A 7 -21.50 8.04 -23.23
C ARG A 7 -20.55 8.36 -22.07
N TRP A 8 -20.94 9.25 -21.16
CA TRP A 8 -20.16 9.54 -19.97
C TRP A 8 -20.08 8.33 -19.02
N VAL A 9 -21.22 7.68 -18.72
CA VAL A 9 -21.26 6.49 -17.86
C VAL A 9 -20.41 5.35 -18.44
N GLU A 10 -20.51 5.12 -19.75
CA GLU A 10 -19.71 4.12 -20.45
C GLU A 10 -18.21 4.47 -20.39
N ALA A 11 -17.85 5.73 -20.62
CA ALA A 11 -16.45 6.17 -20.57
C ALA A 11 -15.84 6.05 -19.16
N VAL A 12 -16.62 6.30 -18.10
CA VAL A 12 -16.22 6.05 -16.72
C VAL A 12 -16.04 4.55 -16.46
N GLY A 13 -16.95 3.71 -16.97
CA GLY A 13 -16.84 2.25 -16.90
C GLY A 13 -15.56 1.73 -17.56
N ASN A 14 -15.31 2.13 -18.80
CA ASN A 14 -14.11 1.76 -19.56
C ASN A 14 -12.83 2.23 -18.86
N ARG A 15 -12.86 3.43 -18.25
CA ARG A 15 -11.73 3.95 -17.47
C ARG A 15 -11.44 3.10 -16.23
N ARG A 16 -12.45 2.63 -15.50
CA ARG A 16 -12.24 1.71 -14.36
C ARG A 16 -11.60 0.41 -14.81
N GLN A 17 -12.13 -0.20 -15.87
CA GLN A 17 -11.58 -1.43 -16.44
C GLN A 17 -10.12 -1.25 -16.88
N TYR A 18 -9.82 -0.14 -17.56
CA TYR A 18 -8.45 0.21 -17.93
C TYR A 18 -7.53 0.32 -16.70
N LEU A 19 -7.95 1.04 -15.66
CA LEU A 19 -7.15 1.23 -14.45
C LEU A 19 -6.97 -0.08 -13.68
N ASP A 20 -8.01 -0.89 -13.51
CA ASP A 20 -7.93 -2.21 -12.89
C ASP A 20 -6.91 -3.10 -13.62
N ALA A 21 -6.91 -3.09 -14.96
CA ALA A 21 -5.92 -3.79 -15.76
C ALA A 21 -4.49 -3.28 -15.56
N GLN A 22 -4.29 -1.97 -15.35
CA GLN A 22 -2.97 -1.40 -15.04
C GLN A 22 -2.42 -1.87 -13.68
N PHE A 23 -3.30 -2.18 -12.72
CA PHE A 23 -2.88 -2.66 -11.40
C PHE A 23 -2.68 -4.19 -11.33
N ALA A 24 -3.12 -4.95 -12.32
CA ALA A 24 -3.05 -6.41 -12.35
C ALA A 24 -1.62 -6.96 -12.17
N GLN A 25 -0.58 -6.20 -12.50
CA GLN A 25 0.83 -6.60 -12.30
C GLN A 25 1.52 -5.83 -11.16
N GLY A 26 0.80 -4.95 -10.47
CA GLY A 26 1.36 -4.12 -9.40
C GLY A 26 1.70 -4.96 -8.17
N SER A 27 2.90 -4.77 -7.62
CA SER A 27 3.28 -5.42 -6.36
C SER A 27 2.45 -4.84 -5.19
N PRO A 28 1.83 -5.68 -4.33
CA PRO A 28 1.09 -5.19 -3.17
C PRO A 28 1.97 -4.39 -2.20
N VAL A 29 1.34 -3.51 -1.42
CA VAL A 29 1.98 -2.79 -0.32
C VAL A 29 1.25 -3.12 0.97
N VAL A 30 1.98 -3.47 2.02
CA VAL A 30 1.42 -3.87 3.31
C VAL A 30 1.89 -2.90 4.40
N GLY A 31 0.97 -2.40 5.20
CA GLY A 31 1.24 -1.58 6.38
C GLY A 31 0.76 -2.27 7.64
N VAL A 32 1.61 -2.40 8.65
CA VAL A 32 1.30 -3.04 9.95
C VAL A 32 1.84 -2.18 11.08
N ALA A 33 0.99 -1.87 12.06
CA ALA A 33 1.39 -1.22 13.29
C ALA A 33 1.92 -2.25 14.30
N CYS A 34 2.99 -1.90 14.99
CA CYS A 34 3.60 -2.64 16.07
C CYS A 34 3.96 -1.70 17.24
N GLU A 35 4.50 -2.23 18.33
CA GLU A 35 4.88 -1.43 19.49
C GLU A 35 5.91 -0.34 19.14
N GLN A 36 6.88 -0.70 18.29
CA GLN A 36 7.94 0.19 17.82
C GLN A 36 7.40 1.33 16.93
N GLY A 37 6.28 1.11 16.24
CA GLY A 37 5.68 2.10 15.35
C GLY A 37 4.93 1.49 14.17
N ILE A 38 5.21 1.92 12.94
CA ILE A 38 4.51 1.43 11.73
C ILE A 38 5.50 0.88 10.72
N LEU A 39 5.37 -0.41 10.39
CA LEU A 39 6.09 -1.05 9.30
C LEU A 39 5.31 -0.89 7.99
N LEU A 40 5.99 -0.43 6.94
CA LEU A 40 5.55 -0.55 5.56
C LEU A 40 6.46 -1.54 4.84
N MET A 41 5.87 -2.43 4.05
CA MET A 41 6.59 -3.47 3.31
C MET A 41 5.99 -3.67 1.91
N THR A 42 6.87 -3.85 0.94
CA THR A 42 6.53 -4.20 -0.45
C THR A 42 7.73 -4.94 -1.05
N MET A 43 7.54 -5.50 -2.24
CA MET A 43 8.67 -5.82 -3.12
C MET A 43 8.70 -4.88 -4.32
N SER A 44 9.90 -4.47 -4.73
CA SER A 44 10.13 -3.54 -5.85
C SER A 44 11.16 -4.08 -6.85
N LYS A 45 11.09 -3.61 -8.09
CA LYS A 45 12.03 -3.92 -9.18
C LYS A 45 12.91 -2.70 -9.46
N GLY A 46 13.71 -2.29 -8.49
CA GLY A 46 14.68 -1.20 -8.59
C GLY A 46 14.14 0.21 -8.31
N THR A 47 12.88 0.51 -8.62
CA THR A 47 12.26 1.79 -8.22
C THR A 47 11.61 1.66 -6.83
N PRO A 48 12.02 2.47 -5.84
CA PRO A 48 11.39 2.46 -4.53
C PRO A 48 9.91 2.81 -4.61
N LYS A 49 9.16 2.36 -3.61
CA LYS A 49 7.73 2.58 -3.48
C LYS A 49 7.36 3.15 -2.12
N LEU A 50 8.28 3.12 -1.17
CA LEU A 50 8.14 3.61 0.19
C LEU A 50 9.01 4.85 0.39
N TYR A 51 8.40 5.91 0.92
CA TYR A 51 9.05 7.21 1.06
C TYR A 51 8.63 7.91 2.34
N GLU A 52 9.51 8.78 2.84
CA GLU A 52 9.14 9.77 3.83
C GLU A 52 8.33 10.91 3.19
N ILE A 53 7.31 11.39 3.91
CA ILE A 53 6.56 12.61 3.56
C ILE A 53 6.81 13.72 4.59
N TYR A 54 6.84 13.37 5.87
CA TYR A 54 7.06 14.32 6.95
C TYR A 54 7.49 13.59 8.22
N ASP A 55 7.78 14.34 9.29
CA ASP A 55 8.28 13.85 10.59
C ASP A 55 7.67 12.51 11.04
N ARG A 56 6.35 12.33 10.85
CA ARG A 56 5.59 11.15 11.28
C ARG A 56 4.76 10.52 10.18
N LEU A 57 5.03 10.89 8.93
CA LEU A 57 4.25 10.47 7.77
C LEU A 57 5.13 9.71 6.79
N ALA A 58 4.71 8.49 6.45
CA ALA A 58 5.32 7.68 5.42
C ALA A 58 4.31 7.38 4.32
N PHE A 59 4.80 7.34 3.10
CA PHE A 59 4.04 7.06 1.89
C PHE A 59 4.44 5.69 1.35
N GLY A 60 3.44 4.92 0.94
CA GLY A 60 3.60 3.72 0.12
C GLY A 60 2.65 3.80 -1.06
N GLY A 61 3.04 3.35 -2.23
CA GLY A 61 2.13 3.38 -3.38
C GLY A 61 2.39 2.30 -4.42
N MET A 62 1.38 2.04 -5.25
CA MET A 62 1.46 1.17 -6.42
C MET A 62 0.84 1.88 -7.63
N GLY A 63 1.31 1.54 -8.83
CA GLY A 63 0.87 2.16 -10.07
C GLY A 63 2.02 2.70 -10.91
N HIS A 64 1.74 3.70 -11.73
CA HIS A 64 2.73 4.30 -12.63
C HIS A 64 3.73 5.18 -11.83
N PRO A 65 5.06 4.97 -11.96
CA PRO A 65 6.06 5.68 -11.16
C PRO A 65 5.97 7.21 -11.25
N ALA A 66 5.70 7.75 -12.44
CA ALA A 66 5.60 9.20 -12.62
C ALA A 66 4.39 9.81 -11.90
N ASP A 67 3.27 9.08 -11.82
CA ASP A 67 2.07 9.55 -11.14
C ASP A 67 2.25 9.47 -9.62
N LEU A 68 2.87 8.38 -9.14
CA LEU A 68 3.25 8.23 -7.74
C LEU A 68 4.17 9.38 -7.29
N GLU A 69 5.20 9.69 -8.07
CA GLU A 69 6.14 10.75 -7.76
C GLU A 69 5.48 12.13 -7.77
N LYS A 70 4.57 12.37 -8.72
CA LYS A 70 3.80 13.62 -8.77
C LYS A 70 2.92 13.81 -7.53
N LEU A 71 2.23 12.76 -7.08
CA LEU A 71 1.44 12.83 -5.84
C LEU A 71 2.34 12.95 -4.60
N ARG A 72 3.47 12.24 -4.56
CA ARG A 72 4.45 12.34 -3.48
C ARG A 72 4.99 13.77 -3.35
N PHE A 73 5.38 14.38 -4.46
CA PHE A 73 5.83 15.77 -4.48
C PHE A 73 4.73 16.72 -3.99
N THR A 74 3.48 16.52 -4.42
CA THR A 74 2.35 17.33 -3.95
C THR A 74 2.15 17.20 -2.44
N LEU A 75 2.23 15.97 -1.89
CA LEU A 75 2.16 15.72 -0.45
C LEU A 75 3.29 16.40 0.32
N LEU A 76 4.51 16.36 -0.20
CA LEU A 76 5.66 17.04 0.40
C LEU A 76 5.41 18.55 0.49
N GLU A 77 5.02 19.18 -0.62
CA GLU A 77 4.73 20.62 -0.64
C GLU A 77 3.62 20.98 0.36
N MET A 78 2.53 20.22 0.36
CA MET A 78 1.42 20.44 1.30
C MET A 78 1.86 20.29 2.76
N ALA A 79 2.66 19.27 3.08
CA ALA A 79 3.16 19.03 4.43
C ALA A 79 4.05 20.17 4.91
N HIS A 80 4.98 20.64 4.06
CA HIS A 80 5.87 21.75 4.40
C HIS A 80 5.11 23.07 4.56
N VAL A 81 4.16 23.36 3.67
CA VAL A 81 3.33 24.57 3.75
C VAL A 81 2.47 24.56 5.03
N GLU A 82 1.85 23.42 5.37
CA GLU A 82 1.04 23.31 6.59
C GLU A 82 1.91 23.42 7.84
N GLY A 83 3.06 22.74 7.88
CA GLY A 83 3.99 22.80 9.00
C GLY A 83 4.59 24.20 9.21
N PHE A 84 4.88 24.93 8.13
CA PHE A 84 5.37 26.30 8.18
C PHE A 84 4.30 27.29 8.62
N ASN A 85 3.09 27.19 8.08
CA ASN A 85 1.99 28.10 8.39
C ASN A 85 1.41 27.88 9.80
N ARG A 86 1.59 26.68 10.36
CA ARG A 86 1.10 26.32 11.69
C ARG A 86 2.22 25.76 12.55
N SER A 87 2.28 24.44 12.68
CA SER A 87 3.24 23.71 13.48
C SER A 87 3.47 22.35 12.84
N ALA A 88 4.67 21.80 13.02
CA ALA A 88 4.98 20.44 12.58
C ALA A 88 3.99 19.39 13.15
N SER A 89 3.44 19.65 14.34
CA SER A 89 2.43 18.77 14.98
C SER A 89 1.06 18.82 14.33
N ASP A 90 0.75 19.85 13.54
CA ASP A 90 -0.54 20.01 12.86
C ASP A 90 -0.56 19.33 11.47
N VAL A 91 0.59 18.84 11.01
CA VAL A 91 0.73 18.08 9.77
C VAL A 91 0.22 16.65 10.00
N THR A 92 -1.06 16.43 9.71
CA THR A 92 -1.75 15.15 9.86
C THR A 92 -2.04 14.52 8.50
N GLY A 93 -1.90 13.20 8.40
CA GLY A 93 -2.17 12.47 7.18
C GLY A 93 -3.63 12.58 6.76
N SER A 94 -4.55 12.56 7.74
CA SER A 94 -5.98 12.81 7.53
C SER A 94 -6.23 14.12 6.79
N ARG A 95 -5.53 15.20 7.15
CA ARG A 95 -5.69 16.51 6.48
C ARG A 95 -5.12 16.50 5.07
N LEU A 96 -3.90 16.00 4.89
CA LEU A 96 -3.22 15.95 3.59
C LEU A 96 -4.00 15.10 2.58
N VAL A 97 -4.60 14.00 3.04
CA VAL A 97 -5.41 13.11 2.20
C VAL A 97 -6.78 13.70 1.91
N LYS A 98 -7.57 14.00 2.95
CA LYS A 98 -9.00 14.33 2.79
C LYS A 98 -9.23 15.67 2.11
N TYR A 99 -8.38 16.66 2.37
CA TYR A 99 -8.51 18.00 1.81
C TYR A 99 -7.49 18.31 0.71
N GLY A 100 -6.51 17.44 0.50
CA GLY A 100 -5.47 17.61 -0.50
C GLY A 100 -5.61 16.63 -1.66
N ILE A 101 -5.02 15.45 -1.50
CA ILE A 101 -4.82 14.52 -2.61
C ILE A 101 -6.11 13.85 -3.06
N ALA A 102 -7.01 13.46 -2.16
CA ALA A 102 -8.23 12.74 -2.56
C ALA A 102 -9.11 13.54 -3.54
N PRO A 103 -9.41 14.84 -3.29
CA PRO A 103 -10.10 15.69 -4.28
C PRO A 103 -9.37 15.77 -5.63
N VAL A 104 -8.03 15.89 -5.63
CA VAL A 104 -7.22 15.99 -6.85
C VAL A 104 -7.30 14.70 -7.67
N VAL A 105 -7.19 13.54 -7.03
CA VAL A 105 -7.31 12.23 -7.69
C VAL A 105 -8.71 12.02 -8.22
N LYS A 106 -9.74 12.34 -7.43
CA LYS A 106 -11.14 12.24 -7.82
C LYS A 106 -11.44 13.09 -9.06
N GLN A 107 -11.01 14.35 -9.04
CA GLN A 107 -11.22 15.26 -10.16
C GLN A 107 -10.54 14.73 -11.44
N ALA A 108 -9.29 14.27 -11.34
CA ALA A 108 -8.57 13.71 -12.48
C ALA A 108 -9.24 12.44 -13.05
N PHE A 109 -9.90 11.65 -12.20
CA PHE A 109 -10.68 10.49 -12.63
C PHE A 109 -11.98 10.88 -13.35
N GLU A 110 -12.69 11.89 -12.85
CA GLU A 110 -13.97 12.38 -13.43
C GLU A 110 -13.78 13.15 -14.74
N GLU A 111 -12.61 13.74 -14.96
CA GLU A 111 -12.25 14.44 -16.20
C GLU A 111 -11.94 13.45 -17.34
N VAL A 112 -12.98 12.91 -17.96
CA VAL A 112 -12.90 11.83 -18.97
C VAL A 112 -12.00 12.15 -20.18
N PHE A 113 -11.76 13.41 -20.48
CA PHE A 113 -10.91 13.84 -21.59
C PHE A 113 -9.41 13.94 -21.26
N LYS A 114 -9.04 13.77 -19.98
CA LYS A 114 -7.64 13.73 -19.53
C LYS A 114 -7.24 12.34 -19.06
N ALA A 115 -5.93 12.08 -19.05
CA ALA A 115 -5.38 10.88 -18.48
C ALA A 115 -5.64 10.87 -16.95
N PRO A 116 -6.21 9.81 -16.39
CA PRO A 116 -6.34 9.66 -14.94
C PRO A 116 -4.97 9.37 -14.31
N PHE A 117 -4.85 9.55 -13.00
CA PHE A 117 -3.70 9.02 -12.28
C PHE A 117 -3.79 7.50 -12.18
N ILE A 118 -2.73 6.80 -12.56
CA ILE A 118 -2.60 5.35 -12.38
C ILE A 118 -1.93 5.12 -11.03
N VAL A 119 -2.64 5.37 -9.94
CA VAL A 119 -2.11 5.24 -8.57
C VAL A 119 -3.11 4.63 -7.60
N LYS A 120 -2.59 3.83 -6.66
CA LYS A 120 -3.18 3.58 -5.35
C LYS A 120 -2.11 3.94 -4.32
N ILE A 121 -2.46 4.72 -3.32
CA ILE A 121 -1.49 5.20 -2.32
C ILE A 121 -1.96 4.90 -0.91
N MET A 122 -1.00 4.78 0.00
CA MET A 122 -1.16 4.60 1.43
C MET A 122 -0.29 5.65 2.11
N LEU A 123 -0.88 6.38 3.04
CA LEU A 123 -0.17 7.25 3.96
C LEU A 123 -0.28 6.64 5.37
N ALA A 124 0.85 6.30 5.96
CA ALA A 124 0.95 5.87 7.33
C ALA A 124 1.27 7.07 8.23
N GLU A 125 0.52 7.22 9.31
CA GLU A 125 0.67 8.28 10.29
C GLU A 125 0.99 7.70 11.67
N LEU A 126 2.22 7.96 12.12
CA LEU A 126 2.70 7.53 13.43
C LEU A 126 2.21 8.48 14.52
N SER A 127 1.41 7.95 15.45
CA SER A 127 0.93 8.73 16.58
C SER A 127 2.02 8.96 17.63
N GLN A 128 1.73 9.77 18.65
CA GLN A 128 2.57 9.83 19.85
C GLN A 128 2.33 8.64 20.77
N LYS A 129 1.09 8.14 20.82
CA LYS A 129 0.68 7.04 21.69
C LYS A 129 0.53 5.75 20.89
N VAL A 130 1.05 4.66 21.42
CA VAL A 130 0.87 3.31 20.86
C VAL A 130 -0.64 3.00 20.75
N GLY A 131 -1.04 2.38 19.64
CA GLY A 131 -2.43 2.00 19.39
C GLY A 131 -3.32 3.10 18.79
N LYS A 132 -2.77 4.29 18.52
CA LYS A 132 -3.45 5.37 17.78
C LYS A 132 -2.81 5.65 16.42
N ASP A 133 -2.01 4.72 15.93
CA ASP A 133 -1.38 4.79 14.62
C ASP A 133 -2.44 4.62 13.53
N GLY A 134 -2.31 5.40 12.47
CA GLY A 134 -3.30 5.51 11.40
C GLY A 134 -2.74 5.15 10.04
N PHE A 135 -3.62 4.62 9.20
CA PHE A 135 -3.37 4.43 7.78
C PHE A 135 -4.49 5.08 6.99
N LEU A 136 -4.13 5.84 5.96
CA LEU A 136 -5.07 6.36 4.98
C LEU A 136 -4.72 5.82 3.61
N THR A 137 -5.65 5.11 2.98
CA THR A 137 -5.48 4.65 1.60
C THR A 137 -6.30 5.52 0.66
N ILE A 138 -5.84 5.69 -0.58
CA ILE A 138 -6.58 6.34 -1.67
C ILE A 138 -6.50 5.44 -2.90
N THR A 139 -7.65 5.16 -3.51
CA THR A 139 -7.78 4.46 -4.79
C THR A 139 -7.73 5.43 -5.97
N TYR A 140 -7.62 4.90 -7.19
CA TYR A 140 -7.48 5.69 -8.42
C TYR A 140 -8.69 6.58 -8.74
N ASP A 141 -9.85 6.33 -8.13
CA ASP A 141 -11.07 7.13 -8.27
C ASP A 141 -11.28 8.13 -7.12
N GLY A 142 -10.28 8.26 -6.24
CA GLY A 142 -10.28 9.21 -5.13
C GLY A 142 -11.10 8.78 -3.92
N VAL A 143 -11.61 7.55 -3.89
CA VAL A 143 -12.14 6.95 -2.66
C VAL A 143 -10.99 6.74 -1.68
N PHE A 144 -11.22 7.11 -0.42
CA PHE A 144 -10.24 6.92 0.63
C PHE A 144 -10.83 6.20 1.82
N GLU A 145 -10.00 5.45 2.52
CA GLU A 145 -10.36 4.73 3.74
C GLU A 145 -9.36 5.05 4.84
N GLU A 146 -9.84 5.09 6.08
CA GLU A 146 -9.01 5.24 7.27
C GLU A 146 -9.06 3.94 8.07
N LYS A 147 -7.89 3.35 8.29
CA LYS A 147 -7.73 2.08 8.99
C LYS A 147 -6.79 2.26 10.18
N SER A 148 -7.06 1.48 11.23
CA SER A 148 -6.17 1.34 12.38
C SER A 148 -5.48 -0.02 12.33
N ARG A 149 -4.28 -0.13 12.90
CA ARG A 149 -3.48 -1.36 13.05
C ARG A 149 -2.88 -1.92 11.76
N TYR A 150 -3.59 -1.92 10.64
CA TYR A 150 -3.04 -2.37 9.37
C TYR A 150 -3.77 -1.74 8.18
N ALA A 151 -3.10 -1.73 7.03
CA ALA A 151 -3.70 -1.42 5.74
C ALA A 151 -2.95 -2.17 4.63
N VAL A 152 -3.61 -2.34 3.48
CA VAL A 152 -3.00 -2.97 2.31
C VAL A 152 -3.37 -2.18 1.06
N LEU A 153 -2.47 -2.16 0.08
CA LEU A 153 -2.77 -1.81 -1.30
C LEU A 153 -2.64 -3.07 -2.13
N ALA A 154 -3.69 -3.40 -2.87
CA ALA A 154 -3.74 -4.58 -3.72
C ALA A 154 -4.23 -4.23 -5.14
N ALA A 155 -3.98 -5.13 -6.08
CA ALA A 155 -4.38 -4.97 -7.47
C ALA A 155 -5.91 -4.83 -7.63
N SER A 156 -6.67 -5.68 -6.94
CA SER A 156 -8.14 -5.72 -7.00
C SER A 156 -8.76 -5.84 -5.60
N ALA A 157 -10.05 -5.57 -5.49
CA ALA A 157 -10.80 -5.68 -4.23
C ALA A 157 -10.82 -7.12 -3.69
N SER A 158 -10.84 -8.14 -4.56
CA SER A 158 -10.80 -9.55 -4.14
C SER A 158 -9.46 -9.94 -3.54
N VAL A 159 -8.36 -9.42 -4.09
CA VAL A 159 -7.00 -9.62 -3.54
C VAL A 159 -6.87 -8.88 -2.21
N GLU A 160 -7.34 -7.63 -2.13
CA GLU A 160 -7.38 -6.87 -0.87
C GLU A 160 -8.14 -7.64 0.22
N GLN A 161 -9.31 -8.18 -0.11
CA GLN A 161 -10.11 -8.96 0.83
C GLN A 161 -9.33 -10.16 1.38
N ARG A 162 -8.66 -10.95 0.51
CA ARG A 162 -7.84 -12.09 0.94
C ARG A 162 -6.68 -11.68 1.85
N MET A 163 -6.01 -10.57 1.53
CA MET A 163 -4.92 -10.04 2.36
C MET A 163 -5.44 -9.59 3.73
N VAL A 164 -6.59 -8.92 3.78
CA VAL A 164 -7.22 -8.49 5.03
C VAL A 164 -7.74 -9.67 5.85
N GLU A 165 -8.32 -10.69 5.21
CA GLU A 165 -8.72 -11.93 5.87
C GLU A 165 -7.53 -12.66 6.49
N TYR A 166 -6.38 -12.64 5.80
CA TYR A 166 -5.14 -13.11 6.38
C TYR A 166 -4.77 -12.25 7.58
N LEU A 167 -4.70 -10.92 7.50
CA LEU A 167 -4.24 -9.99 8.57
C LEU A 167 -5.13 -9.90 9.82
N ARG A 168 -6.45 -10.04 9.67
CA ARG A 168 -7.43 -9.76 10.73
C ARG A 168 -7.21 -10.57 12.03
N PRO A 169 -6.96 -11.90 11.99
CA PRO A 169 -6.81 -12.70 13.20
C PRO A 169 -5.47 -12.55 13.92
N GLN A 170 -4.41 -12.01 13.30
CA GLN A 170 -3.11 -11.94 13.98
C GLN A 170 -3.00 -10.75 14.93
N SER A 171 -2.37 -11.01 16.08
CA SER A 171 -1.84 -9.96 16.94
C SER A 171 -0.37 -9.73 16.60
N CYS A 172 -0.03 -8.49 16.26
CA CYS A 172 1.35 -8.06 16.07
C CYS A 172 1.75 -7.16 17.24
N VAL A 173 2.81 -7.55 17.96
CA VAL A 173 3.36 -6.75 19.07
C VAL A 173 4.77 -6.30 18.71
N SER A 174 5.65 -7.23 18.34
CA SER A 174 7.05 -6.90 18.04
C SER A 174 7.28 -6.55 16.56
N LEU A 175 8.37 -5.83 16.28
CA LEU A 175 8.82 -5.56 14.91
C LEU A 175 9.06 -6.86 14.12
N LYS A 176 9.56 -7.91 14.77
CA LYS A 176 9.78 -9.20 14.12
C LYS A 176 8.46 -9.83 13.67
N ASP A 177 7.45 -9.81 14.54
CA ASP A 177 6.11 -10.29 14.20
C ASP A 177 5.50 -9.44 13.07
N ALA A 178 5.75 -8.14 13.05
CA ALA A 178 5.29 -7.24 11.99
C ALA A 178 5.91 -7.59 10.64
N VAL A 179 7.21 -7.82 10.60
CA VAL A 179 7.94 -8.21 9.37
C VAL A 179 7.46 -9.56 8.87
N ASP A 180 7.34 -10.54 9.76
CA ASP A 180 6.84 -11.88 9.41
C ASP A 180 5.40 -11.83 8.89
N LEU A 181 4.52 -11.11 9.58
CA LEU A 181 3.14 -10.94 9.16
C LEU A 181 3.04 -10.21 7.81
N ALA A 182 3.83 -9.14 7.62
CA ALA A 182 3.80 -8.35 6.39
C ALA A 182 4.28 -9.16 5.18
N ILE A 183 5.34 -9.95 5.32
CA ILE A 183 5.88 -10.76 4.20
C ILE A 183 4.93 -11.90 3.81
N HIS A 184 4.30 -12.56 4.79
CA HIS A 184 3.28 -13.56 4.52
C HIS A 184 2.06 -12.95 3.84
N THR A 185 1.59 -11.79 4.34
CA THR A 185 0.45 -11.08 3.75
C THR A 185 0.74 -10.64 2.32
N TRP A 186 1.94 -10.13 2.06
CA TRP A 186 2.38 -9.77 0.71
C TRP A 186 2.33 -10.99 -0.22
N ALA A 187 2.81 -12.15 0.26
CA ALA A 187 2.80 -13.40 -0.51
C ALA A 187 1.38 -13.88 -0.83
N VAL A 188 0.45 -13.75 0.12
CA VAL A 188 -0.99 -14.02 -0.10
C VAL A 188 -1.52 -13.12 -1.22
N GLY A 189 -1.19 -11.83 -1.19
CA GLY A 189 -1.61 -10.86 -2.20
C GLY A 189 -1.07 -11.17 -3.60
N ASP A 190 0.26 -11.32 -3.73
CA ASP A 190 0.93 -11.57 -5.02
C ASP A 190 0.48 -12.91 -5.64
N ARG A 191 0.23 -13.95 -4.84
CA ARG A 191 -0.32 -15.23 -5.34
C ARG A 191 -1.77 -15.13 -5.78
N ALA A 192 -2.62 -14.48 -4.98
CA ALA A 192 -4.03 -14.29 -5.33
C ALA A 192 -4.18 -13.51 -6.64
N GLN A 193 -3.31 -12.53 -6.87
CA GLN A 193 -3.26 -11.73 -8.09
C GLN A 193 -2.86 -12.54 -9.33
N ARG A 194 -1.82 -13.39 -9.23
CA ARG A 194 -1.44 -14.28 -10.34
C ARG A 194 -2.53 -15.28 -10.70
N HIS A 195 -3.24 -15.80 -9.70
CA HIS A 195 -4.37 -16.70 -9.96
C HIS A 195 -5.53 -16.01 -10.68
N THR A 196 -5.81 -14.74 -10.37
CA THR A 196 -6.83 -13.98 -11.12
C THR A 196 -6.43 -13.75 -12.58
N ASP A 197 -5.15 -13.53 -12.86
CA ASP A 197 -4.65 -13.38 -14.24
C ASP A 197 -4.74 -14.70 -15.03
N GLU A 198 -4.43 -15.84 -14.40
CA GLU A 198 -4.49 -17.17 -15.03
C GLU A 198 -5.91 -17.65 -15.33
N THR A 199 -6.88 -17.30 -14.48
CA THR A 199 -8.27 -17.77 -14.62
C THR A 199 -9.14 -16.87 -15.51
N GLY A 200 -8.66 -15.70 -15.94
CA GLY A 200 -9.34 -14.82 -16.89
C GLY A 200 -10.75 -14.38 -16.47
N GLY A 201 -11.09 -14.48 -15.18
CA GLY A 201 -12.47 -14.44 -14.70
C GLY A 201 -13.03 -13.02 -14.50
N ASP A 202 -14.20 -12.79 -15.09
CA ASP A 202 -15.06 -11.63 -14.87
C ASP A 202 -15.33 -11.46 -13.34
N PRO A 203 -15.12 -10.28 -12.72
CA PRO A 203 -15.19 -10.09 -11.26
C PRO A 203 -16.55 -10.41 -10.61
N LYS A 204 -17.59 -10.72 -11.40
CA LYS A 204 -18.92 -11.12 -10.91
C LYS A 204 -19.04 -12.61 -10.55
N ASP A 205 -18.15 -13.46 -11.05
CA ASP A 205 -18.15 -14.90 -10.74
C ASP A 205 -17.29 -15.25 -9.50
N ALA A 206 -16.62 -14.27 -8.90
CA ALA A 206 -15.82 -14.43 -7.69
C ALA A 206 -16.64 -14.68 -6.39
N LYS A 207 -17.94 -14.97 -6.49
CA LYS A 207 -18.77 -15.41 -5.35
C LYS A 207 -18.70 -16.92 -5.06
N GLY A 208 -17.85 -17.68 -5.77
CA GLY A 208 -17.78 -19.14 -5.65
C GLY A 208 -16.40 -19.76 -5.39
N SER A 209 -15.33 -19.00 -5.13
CA SER A 209 -14.00 -19.56 -4.85
C SER A 209 -13.45 -19.06 -3.51
N SER A 210 -14.22 -19.33 -2.45
CA SER A 210 -13.80 -19.25 -1.05
C SER A 210 -13.03 -20.51 -0.59
N ASP A 211 -12.69 -21.41 -1.51
CA ASP A 211 -12.28 -22.78 -1.19
C ASP A 211 -10.79 -23.08 -1.49
N GLN A 212 -9.94 -22.04 -1.51
CA GLN A 212 -8.51 -22.28 -1.38
C GLN A 212 -8.14 -22.23 0.11
N PRO A 213 -7.57 -23.32 0.66
CA PRO A 213 -7.25 -23.39 2.08
C PRO A 213 -6.27 -22.29 2.44
N VAL A 214 -6.39 -21.80 3.68
CA VAL A 214 -5.36 -21.02 4.38
C VAL A 214 -4.01 -21.59 3.98
N THR A 215 -3.25 -20.84 3.19
CA THR A 215 -2.03 -21.39 2.62
C THR A 215 -1.03 -21.61 3.75
N ASP A 216 -0.49 -22.82 3.81
CA ASP A 216 0.58 -23.17 4.74
C ASP A 216 1.75 -22.17 4.62
N SER A 217 2.30 -21.76 5.76
CA SER A 217 3.38 -20.76 5.87
C SER A 217 4.58 -21.15 5.00
N GLN A 218 4.92 -22.44 4.93
CA GLN A 218 6.03 -22.94 4.13
C GLN A 218 5.84 -22.70 2.62
N THR A 219 4.60 -22.81 2.13
CA THR A 219 4.28 -22.54 0.73
C THR A 219 4.41 -21.04 0.41
N LEU A 220 3.95 -20.17 1.32
CA LEU A 220 4.09 -18.73 1.18
C LEU A 220 5.57 -18.32 1.15
N MET A 221 6.40 -18.88 2.03
CA MET A 221 7.84 -18.58 2.05
C MET A 221 8.57 -19.08 0.80
N THR A 222 8.19 -20.24 0.27
CA THR A 222 8.74 -20.74 -1.01
C THR A 222 8.43 -19.78 -2.16
N HIS A 223 7.20 -19.25 -2.22
CA HIS A 223 6.80 -18.25 -3.20
C HIS A 223 7.60 -16.94 -3.06
N VAL A 224 7.80 -16.47 -1.83
CA VAL A 224 8.61 -15.26 -1.55
C VAL A 224 10.04 -15.42 -2.07
N ARG A 225 10.70 -16.56 -1.80
CA ARG A 225 12.06 -16.83 -2.31
C ARG A 225 12.14 -16.76 -3.83
N GLN A 226 11.15 -17.32 -4.52
CA GLN A 226 11.11 -17.25 -5.99
C GLN A 226 10.98 -15.80 -6.46
N CYS A 227 10.13 -15.00 -5.80
CA CYS A 227 9.95 -13.58 -6.14
C CYS A 227 11.23 -12.76 -5.90
N MET A 228 12.04 -13.13 -4.91
CA MET A 228 13.30 -12.45 -4.60
C MET A 228 14.36 -12.56 -5.70
N GLN A 229 14.19 -13.48 -6.67
CA GLN A 229 15.09 -13.59 -7.83
C GLN A 229 14.96 -12.38 -8.79
N GLU A 230 13.79 -11.73 -8.81
CA GLU A 230 13.50 -10.60 -9.69
C GLU A 230 13.20 -9.29 -8.95
N LYS A 231 12.83 -9.38 -7.67
CA LYS A 231 12.38 -8.23 -6.87
C LYS A 231 13.18 -8.15 -5.57
N SER A 232 13.47 -6.95 -5.10
CA SER A 232 14.03 -6.72 -3.77
C SER A 232 12.93 -6.48 -2.75
N ILE A 233 13.12 -6.96 -1.52
CA ILE A 233 12.27 -6.60 -0.38
C ILE A 233 12.58 -5.15 0.00
N GLU A 234 11.53 -4.34 0.09
CA GLU A 234 11.60 -2.95 0.50
C GLU A 234 10.77 -2.79 1.77
N CYS A 235 11.46 -2.43 2.86
CA CYS A 235 10.84 -2.23 4.17
C CYS A 235 11.23 -0.86 4.72
N ALA A 236 10.23 -0.14 5.24
CA ALA A 236 10.40 1.11 5.94
C ALA A 236 9.67 1.08 7.28
N LEU A 237 10.23 1.72 8.29
CA LEU A 237 9.68 1.83 9.62
C LEU A 237 9.51 3.31 9.97
N LEU A 238 8.30 3.69 10.38
CA LEU A 238 8.11 4.88 11.19
C LEU A 238 8.37 4.50 12.65
N ASP A 239 9.58 4.75 13.11
CA ASP A 239 10.09 4.32 14.41
C ASP A 239 9.86 5.40 15.47
N ARG A 240 9.05 5.08 16.48
CA ARG A 240 8.68 5.99 17.56
C ARG A 240 9.87 6.34 18.45
N HIS A 241 10.88 5.49 18.51
CA HIS A 241 12.00 5.60 19.43
C HIS A 241 13.21 6.32 18.83
N VAL A 242 13.25 6.52 17.51
CA VAL A 242 14.30 7.28 16.84
C VAL A 242 14.36 8.71 17.39
N LEU A 243 15.56 9.17 17.71
CA LEU A 243 15.81 10.56 18.10
C LEU A 243 15.80 11.46 16.86
N GLY A 244 15.25 12.66 17.00
CA GLY A 244 15.08 13.60 15.89
C GLY A 244 13.61 13.83 15.53
N THR A 245 13.39 14.70 14.55
CA THR A 245 12.05 15.07 14.07
C THR A 245 11.48 14.00 13.15
N SER A 246 12.27 13.56 12.17
CA SER A 246 11.97 12.42 11.30
C SER A 246 11.96 11.11 12.07
N LYS A 247 10.83 10.39 11.94
CA LYS A 247 10.66 9.03 12.45
C LYS A 247 10.82 7.98 11.35
N TYR A 248 11.03 8.39 10.10
CA TYR A 248 11.16 7.47 8.98
C TYR A 248 12.57 6.89 8.91
N ARG A 249 12.68 5.57 8.80
CA ARG A 249 13.93 4.88 8.46
C ARG A 249 13.67 3.68 7.58
N THR A 250 14.59 3.39 6.66
CA THR A 250 14.57 2.14 5.90
C THR A 250 15.20 1.01 6.71
N LEU A 251 14.68 -0.22 6.57
CA LEU A 251 15.31 -1.40 7.16
C LEU A 251 16.36 -1.92 6.17
N GLY A 252 17.63 -1.84 6.55
CA GLY A 252 18.74 -2.32 5.72
C GLY A 252 18.79 -3.85 5.65
N SER A 253 19.55 -4.39 4.69
CA SER A 253 19.69 -5.85 4.49
C SER A 253 20.12 -6.60 5.76
N GLY A 254 21.12 -6.09 6.49
CA GLY A 254 21.59 -6.72 7.73
C GLY A 254 20.55 -6.73 8.85
N GLU A 255 19.70 -5.71 8.96
CA GLU A 255 18.59 -5.71 9.93
C GLU A 255 17.50 -6.69 9.49
N LEU A 256 17.16 -6.69 8.20
CA LEU A 256 16.20 -7.63 7.62
C LEU A 256 16.65 -9.10 7.77
N GLU A 257 17.94 -9.41 7.63
CA GLU A 257 18.47 -10.75 7.88
C GLU A 257 18.19 -11.25 9.31
N THR A 258 18.17 -10.37 10.30
CA THR A 258 17.87 -10.73 11.70
C THR A 258 16.37 -10.85 11.99
N LEU A 259 15.55 -10.07 11.27
CA LEU A 259 14.11 -9.99 11.48
C LEU A 259 13.33 -11.02 10.66
N LEU A 260 13.83 -11.37 9.48
CA LEU A 260 13.19 -12.34 8.60
C LEU A 260 13.33 -13.77 9.16
N PRO A 261 12.40 -14.67 8.80
CA PRO A 261 12.60 -16.10 9.00
C PRO A 261 13.95 -16.56 8.44
N LYS A 262 14.63 -17.48 9.12
CA LYS A 262 15.95 -18.04 8.72
C LYS A 262 15.95 -18.56 7.28
N ASP A 263 14.80 -19.01 6.87
CA ASP A 263 14.43 -19.49 5.56
C ASP A 263 14.64 -18.46 4.43
N LEU A 264 14.51 -17.17 4.72
CA LEU A 264 14.65 -16.05 3.78
C LEU A 264 15.94 -15.27 3.97
N SER A 265 16.51 -15.26 5.19
CA SER A 265 17.74 -14.51 5.49
C SER A 265 18.92 -14.96 4.60
N SER A 266 19.00 -16.24 4.25
CA SER A 266 20.06 -16.75 3.36
C SER A 266 19.96 -16.30 1.91
N ALA A 267 18.82 -15.74 1.49
CA ALA A 267 18.56 -15.27 0.12
C ALA A 267 18.77 -13.75 -0.03
N LEU A 268 19.08 -13.04 1.06
CA LEU A 268 19.42 -11.61 1.05
C LEU A 268 20.91 -11.33 0.84
N THR A 269 21.76 -12.34 1.07
CA THR A 269 23.23 -12.28 0.92
C THR A 269 23.64 -12.57 -0.52
#